data_AF-C7E4Z9-F1
#
_entry.id   AF-C7E4Z9-F1
#
_cell.length_a   1.000
_cell.length_b   1.000
_cell.length_c   1.000
_cell.angle_alpha   90.00
_cell.angle_beta   90.00
_cell.angle_gamma   90.00
#
_symmetry.space_group_name_H-M   'P 1'
#
loop_
_entity.id
_entity.type
_entity.pdbx_description
1 polymer ?
#
loop_
_entity_poly.entity_id
_entity_poly.type
_entity_poly.pdbx_seq_one_letter_code
_entity_poly.pdbx_strand_id
1 'polypeptide(L)'
;VFTDKDKAAAHLKGGARKVIISAPSKDAPMFVVGVNEHEYKADIDIVSNASCTTNCLAPLAKVIHDRFGIIEALMTTVHAIT
;
A
#
# COMPACT_ATOMS: atom_id res chain seq x y z
N VAL A 1 8.48 11.19 6.15
CA VAL A 1 9.76 11.79 5.66
C VAL A 1 10.29 11.04 4.43
N PHE A 2 10.27 9.70 4.39
CA PHE A 2 10.74 8.89 3.24
C PHE A 2 9.59 8.12 2.56
N THR A 3 8.53 8.82 2.18
CA THR A 3 7.32 8.21 1.58
C THR A 3 7.32 8.21 0.06
N ASP A 4 8.20 9.00 -0.55
CA ASP A 4 8.37 9.05 -2.01
C ASP A 4 9.49 8.09 -2.41
N LYS A 5 9.39 7.46 -3.58
CA LYS A 5 10.33 6.44 -4.08
C LYS A 5 11.77 6.96 -4.10
N ASP A 6 11.97 8.19 -4.57
CA ASP A 6 13.30 8.82 -4.63
C ASP A 6 13.94 9.02 -3.25
N LYS A 7 13.14 9.40 -2.27
CA LYS A 7 13.61 9.56 -0.89
C LYS A 7 13.91 8.20 -0.27
N ALA A 8 13.02 7.22 -0.46
CA ALA A 8 13.20 5.85 0.01
C ALA A 8 14.43 5.17 -0.62
N ALA A 9 14.82 5.55 -1.85
CA ALA A 9 16.02 5.05 -2.53
C ALA A 9 17.33 5.40 -1.80
N ALA A 10 17.31 6.35 -0.85
CA ALA A 10 18.44 6.58 0.04
C ALA A 10 18.84 5.31 0.82
N HIS A 11 17.88 4.45 1.18
CA HIS A 11 18.17 3.18 1.84
C HIS A 11 18.84 2.16 0.91
N LEU A 12 18.49 2.16 -0.39
CA LEU A 12 19.19 1.33 -1.39
C LEU A 12 20.64 1.78 -1.54
N LYS A 13 20.88 3.09 -1.60
CA LYS A 13 22.24 3.66 -1.61
C LYS A 13 23.02 3.33 -0.34
N GLY A 14 22.32 3.16 0.79
CA GLY A 14 22.88 2.71 2.06
C GLY A 14 23.15 1.21 2.14
N GLY A 15 22.92 0.43 1.08
CA GLY A 15 23.21 -1.00 1.00
C GLY A 15 22.02 -1.93 1.25
N ALA A 16 20.81 -1.40 1.49
CA ALA A 16 19.62 -2.24 1.55
C ALA A 16 19.29 -2.80 0.16
N ARG A 17 18.83 -4.05 0.10
CA ARG A 17 18.44 -4.70 -1.17
C ARG A 17 17.04 -4.32 -1.64
N LYS A 18 16.14 -4.04 -0.69
CA LYS A 18 14.71 -3.74 -0.90
C LYS A 18 14.25 -2.76 0.17
N VAL A 19 13.22 -1.98 -0.11
CA VAL A 19 12.61 -1.03 0.82
C VAL A 19 11.10 -1.18 0.82
N ILE A 20 10.51 -1.24 2.01
CA ILE A 20 9.05 -1.22 2.20
C ILE A 20 8.69 0.07 2.94
N ILE A 21 7.88 0.91 2.32
CA ILE A 21 7.37 2.16 2.89
C ILE A 21 6.11 1.84 3.70
N SER A 22 6.09 2.14 5.00
CA SER A 22 4.97 1.86 5.91
C SER A 22 3.86 2.92 5.88
N ALA A 23 3.72 3.62 4.75
CA ALA A 23 2.78 4.71 4.54
C ALA A 23 2.42 4.78 3.04
N PRO A 24 1.34 5.49 2.68
CA PRO A 24 1.04 5.77 1.29
C PRO A 24 2.22 6.45 0.59
N SER A 25 2.56 5.93 -0.58
CA SER A 25 3.54 6.53 -1.48
C SER A 25 2.84 7.15 -2.67
N LYS A 26 3.42 8.21 -3.24
CA LYS A 26 2.91 8.86 -4.44
C LYS A 26 3.27 8.11 -5.72
N ASP A 27 4.36 7.36 -5.69
CA ASP A 27 5.10 6.87 -6.85
C ASP A 27 5.64 5.44 -6.70
N ALA A 28 5.73 4.90 -5.47
CA ALA A 28 6.04 3.49 -5.27
C ALA A 28 4.77 2.62 -5.47
N PRO A 29 4.88 1.47 -6.17
CA PRO A 29 3.80 0.49 -6.26
C PRO A 29 3.29 0.09 -4.87
N MET A 30 1.97 0.00 -4.71
CA MET A 30 1.32 -0.20 -3.42
C MET A 30 0.67 -1.59 -3.36
N PHE A 31 0.92 -2.31 -2.28
CA PHE A 31 0.40 -3.66 -2.08
C PHE A 31 -0.32 -3.76 -0.74
N VAL A 32 -1.44 -4.47 -0.75
CA VAL A 32 -2.19 -4.91 0.42
C VAL A 32 -2.24 -6.44 0.39
N VAL A 33 -1.72 -7.05 1.44
CA VAL A 33 -1.67 -8.51 1.58
C VAL A 33 -3.09 -9.06 1.71
N GLY A 34 -3.40 -10.11 0.94
CA GLY A 34 -4.74 -10.69 0.81
C GLY A 34 -5.62 -10.03 -0.27
N VAL A 35 -5.09 -9.07 -1.02
CA VAL A 35 -5.83 -8.29 -2.02
C VAL A 35 -5.11 -8.31 -3.37
N ASN A 36 -3.89 -7.79 -3.44
CA ASN A 36 -3.13 -7.62 -4.69
C ASN A 36 -1.64 -8.00 -4.59
N GLU A 37 -1.22 -8.70 -3.53
CA GLU A 37 0.17 -9.14 -3.34
C GLU A 37 0.69 -10.07 -4.45
N HIS A 38 -0.21 -10.74 -5.17
CA HIS A 38 0.11 -11.60 -6.30
C HIS A 38 0.62 -10.82 -7.52
N GLU A 39 0.40 -9.51 -7.57
CA GLU A 39 0.94 -8.62 -8.61
C GLU A 39 2.39 -8.19 -8.33
N TYR A 40 2.89 -8.45 -7.12
CA TYR A 40 4.27 -8.14 -6.75
C TYR A 40 5.26 -8.94 -7.59
N LYS A 41 6.30 -8.26 -8.07
CA LYS A 41 7.39 -8.87 -8.83
C LYS A 41 8.72 -8.65 -8.10
N ALA A 42 9.59 -9.65 -8.17
CA ALA A 42 10.86 -9.65 -7.45
C ALA A 42 11.85 -8.57 -7.92
N ASP A 43 11.62 -7.95 -9.07
CA ASP A 43 12.39 -6.84 -9.64
C ASP A 43 11.98 -5.46 -9.07
N ILE A 44 10.89 -5.38 -8.30
CA ILE A 44 10.46 -4.13 -7.66
C ILE A 44 11.28 -3.89 -6.39
N ASP A 45 12.14 -2.87 -6.38
CA ASP A 45 13.05 -2.63 -5.25
C ASP A 45 12.43 -1.82 -4.10
N ILE A 46 11.43 -1.01 -4.39
CA ILE A 46 10.77 -0.12 -3.42
C ILE A 46 9.26 -0.28 -3.58
N VAL A 47 8.58 -0.63 -2.49
CA VAL A 47 7.12 -0.80 -2.45
C VAL A 47 6.51 -0.01 -1.30
N SER A 48 5.23 0.31 -1.40
CA SER A 48 4.42 0.85 -0.31
C SER A 48 3.51 -0.23 0.25
N ASN A 49 3.48 -0.33 1.59
CA ASN A 49 2.53 -1.15 2.33
C ASN A 49 1.24 -0.38 2.67
N ALA A 50 0.91 0.63 1.85
CA ALA A 50 -0.25 1.48 2.01
C ALA A 50 -0.34 2.17 3.39
N SER A 51 -1.56 2.50 3.81
CA SER A 51 -1.87 2.99 5.18
C SER A 51 -2.57 1.91 6.00
N CYS A 52 -2.67 2.12 7.32
CA CYS A 52 -3.50 1.31 8.21
C CYS A 52 -4.96 1.23 7.73
N THR A 53 -5.57 2.35 7.36
CA THR A 53 -6.94 2.41 6.87
C THR A 53 -7.10 1.70 5.53
N THR A 54 -6.12 1.81 4.63
CA THR A 54 -6.14 1.09 3.34
C THR A 54 -6.11 -0.43 3.56
N ASN A 55 -5.23 -0.92 4.44
CA ASN A 55 -5.17 -2.34 4.77
C ASN A 55 -6.47 -2.85 5.43
N CYS A 56 -7.15 -2.02 6.20
CA CYS A 56 -8.45 -2.34 6.78
C CYS A 56 -9.58 -2.40 5.74
N LEU A 57 -9.66 -1.41 4.85
CA LEU A 57 -10.77 -1.26 3.91
C LEU A 57 -10.66 -2.18 2.68
N ALA A 58 -9.46 -2.34 2.12
CA ALA A 58 -9.27 -3.01 0.85
C ALA A 58 -9.84 -4.44 0.77
N PRO A 59 -9.65 -5.35 1.77
CA PRO A 59 -10.23 -6.69 1.71
C PRO A 59 -11.77 -6.68 1.73
N LEU A 60 -12.38 -5.78 2.52
CA LEU A 60 -13.84 -5.61 2.56
C LEU A 60 -14.36 -5.13 1.20
N ALA A 61 -13.72 -4.08 0.65
CA ALA A 61 -14.07 -3.54 -0.65
C ALA A 61 -13.92 -4.59 -1.76
N LYS A 62 -12.85 -5.40 -1.74
CA LYS A 62 -12.61 -6.46 -2.70
C LYS A 62 -13.73 -7.51 -2.69
N VAL A 63 -14.10 -8.03 -1.53
CA VAL A 63 -15.13 -9.08 -1.44
C VAL A 63 -16.48 -8.56 -1.95
N ILE A 64 -16.86 -7.33 -1.57
CA ILE A 64 -18.12 -6.74 -1.99
C ILE A 64 -18.10 -6.46 -3.50
N HIS A 65 -17.02 -5.87 -4.02
CA HIS A 65 -16.89 -5.54 -5.43
C HIS A 65 -16.87 -6.79 -6.32
N ASP A 66 -16.07 -7.80 -5.96
CA ASP A 66 -15.93 -9.04 -6.75
C ASP A 66 -17.24 -9.86 -6.80
N ARG A 67 -18.11 -9.73 -5.79
CA ARG A 67 -19.38 -10.49 -5.70
C ARG A 67 -20.59 -9.73 -6.21
N PHE A 68 -20.63 -8.42 -6.01
CA PHE A 68 -21.85 -7.63 -6.21
C PHE A 68 -21.63 -6.40 -7.09
N GLY A 69 -20.38 -5.99 -7.31
CA GLY A 69 -20.05 -4.72 -7.93
C GLY A 69 -20.29 -3.54 -6.98
N ILE A 70 -19.32 -2.62 -6.92
CA ILE A 70 -19.48 -1.33 -6.23
C ILE A 70 -19.55 -0.26 -7.30
N ILE A 71 -20.64 0.51 -7.35
CA ILE A 71 -20.80 1.67 -8.24
C ILE A 71 -20.20 2.92 -7.58
N GLU A 72 -20.53 3.15 -6.31
CA GLU A 72 -20.02 4.23 -5.48
C GLU A 72 -19.92 3.78 -4.02
N ALA A 73 -19.01 4.39 -3.26
CA ALA A 73 -18.85 4.11 -1.84
C ALA A 73 -18.34 5.35 -1.10
N LEU A 74 -18.89 5.61 0.08
CA LEU A 74 -18.36 6.56 1.05
C LEU A 74 -17.87 5.77 2.27
N MET A 75 -16.67 6.07 2.74
CA MET A 75 -16.07 5.43 3.90
C MET A 75 -15.74 6.49 4.94
N THR A 76 -16.01 6.16 6.21
CA THR A 76 -15.56 6.91 7.37
C THR A 76 -14.82 5.95 8.29
N THR A 77 -13.61 6.31 8.70
CA THR A 77 -12.86 5.60 9.74
C THR A 77 -12.85 6.43 11.01
N VAL A 78 -13.17 5.81 12.15
CA VAL A 78 -12.91 6.41 13.46
C VAL A 78 -11.52 5.95 13.88
N HIS A 79 -10.56 6.87 13.78
CA HIS A 79 -9.14 6.56 13.95
C HIS A 79 -8.62 7.10 15.29
N ALA A 80 -7.72 6.36 15.93
CA ALA A 80 -7.02 6.82 17.13
C ALA A 80 -6.07 8.00 16.81
N ILE A 81 -5.70 8.77 17.82
CA ILE A 81 -4.67 9.82 17.67
C ILE A 81 -3.28 9.19 17.45
N THR A 82 -2.51 9.69 16.49
CA THR A 82 -1.17 9.19 16.09
C THR A 82 -0.27 10.30 15.57
#